data_AF-A0A5D0ICG5-F1
#
_entry.id   AF-A0A5D0ICG5-F1
#
_cell.length_a   1.000
_cell.length_b   1.000
_cell.length_c   1.000
_cell.angle_alpha   90.00
_cell.angle_beta   90.00
_cell.angle_gamma   90.00
#
_symmetry.space_group_name_H-M   'P 1'
#
loop_
_entity.id
_entity.type
_entity.pdbx_description
1 polymer ?
#
loop_
_entity_poly.entity_id
_entity_poly.type
_entity_poly.pdbx_seq_one_letter_code
_entity_poly.pdbx_strand_id
1 'polypeptide(L)'
;MIIESAERFGLSQLHQLRGRVGRGAEQSYCILMTGHKLSDDSKTRLNTMVKTNDGFEIAEVDLKLRGPGDVMGTQQSGVLNLRIADIVKDKDVLQH
;
A
#
# COMPACT_ATOMS: atom_id res chain seq x y z
N MET A 1 18.38 4.71 -5.64
CA MET A 1 17.44 3.88 -6.44
C MET A 1 16.46 4.80 -7.13
N ILE A 2 16.11 4.52 -8.39
CA ILE A 2 15.09 5.26 -9.15
C ILE A 2 14.03 4.25 -9.58
N ILE A 3 12.75 4.58 -9.37
CA ILE A 3 11.61 3.79 -9.83
C ILE A 3 10.87 4.62 -10.86
N GLU A 4 10.92 4.19 -12.13
CA GLU A 4 10.21 4.83 -13.22
C GLU A 4 8.76 4.37 -13.31
N SER A 5 7.86 5.26 -13.75
CA SER A 5 6.43 5.01 -13.81
C SER A 5 5.85 4.46 -12.50
N ALA A 6 6.27 5.05 -11.38
CA ALA A 6 5.97 4.55 -10.03
C ALA A 6 4.46 4.42 -9.75
N GLU A 7 3.62 5.19 -10.43
CA GLU A 7 2.15 5.12 -10.34
C GLU A 7 1.55 3.77 -10.77
N ARG A 8 2.29 2.99 -11.55
CA ARG A 8 1.86 1.66 -12.03
C ARG A 8 2.00 0.57 -10.97
N PHE A 9 2.74 0.81 -9.90
CA PHE A 9 3.01 -0.17 -8.85
C PHE A 9 2.02 -0.03 -7.69
N GLY A 10 1.64 -1.16 -7.10
CA GLY A 10 0.92 -1.21 -5.83
C GLY A 10 1.77 -0.64 -4.68
N LEU A 11 1.13 -0.20 -3.60
CA LEU A 11 1.82 0.44 -2.48
C LEU A 11 2.80 -0.54 -1.80
N SER A 12 2.38 -1.80 -1.63
CA SER A 12 3.23 -2.88 -1.12
C SER A 12 4.45 -3.17 -2.01
N GLN A 13 4.30 -3.10 -3.33
CA GLN A 13 5.41 -3.30 -4.27
C GLN A 13 6.44 -2.16 -4.17
N LEU A 14 5.98 -0.91 -4.11
CA LEU A 14 6.84 0.26 -3.89
C LEU A 14 7.61 0.14 -2.57
N HIS A 15 6.93 -0.31 -1.51
CA HIS A 15 7.55 -0.55 -0.21
C HIS A 15 8.67 -1.60 -0.27
N GLN A 16 8.40 -2.72 -0.93
CA GLN A 16 9.40 -3.78 -1.11
C GLN A 16 10.60 -3.31 -1.95
N LEU A 17 10.36 -2.54 -3.02
CA LEU A 17 11.44 -1.97 -3.84
C LEU A 17 12.31 -1.00 -3.04
N ARG A 18 11.69 -0.09 -2.27
CA ARG A 18 12.40 0.83 -1.38
C ARG A 18 13.31 0.09 -0.40
N GLY A 19 12.85 -1.03 0.18
CA GLY A 19 13.62 -1.84 1.14
C GLY A 19 14.85 -2.58 0.56
N ARG A 20 15.05 -2.53 -0.76
CA ARG A 20 16.26 -3.07 -1.42
C ARG A 20 17.44 -2.09 -1.44
N VAL A 21 17.27 -0.85 -1.00
CA VAL A 21 18.33 0.16 -0.87
C VAL A 21 18.41 0.67 0.58
N GLY A 22 19.57 1.19 1.00
CA GLY A 22 19.72 1.79 2.34
C GLY A 22 20.00 0.81 3.49
N ARG A 23 20.72 -0.29 3.22
CA ARG A 23 21.14 -1.26 4.26
C ARG A 23 22.52 -0.97 4.87
N GLY A 24 23.21 0.05 4.39
CA GLY A 24 24.50 0.49 4.93
C GLY A 24 24.34 1.60 5.96
N ALA A 25 25.47 2.07 6.51
CA ALA A 25 25.50 3.23 7.41
C ALA A 25 25.24 4.56 6.68
N GLU A 26 25.42 4.59 5.37
CA GLU A 26 25.29 5.79 4.54
C GLU A 26 23.84 6.04 4.11
N GLN A 27 23.48 7.32 4.08
CA GLN A 27 22.17 7.77 3.62
C GLN A 27 21.93 7.33 2.17
N SER A 28 20.78 6.69 1.94
CA SER A 28 20.34 6.29 0.62
C SER A 28 19.06 7.01 0.22
N TYR A 29 18.86 7.14 -1.09
CA TYR A 29 17.68 7.80 -1.65
C TYR A 29 16.92 6.83 -2.58
N CYS A 30 15.60 6.90 -2.51
CA CYS A 30 14.68 6.25 -3.43
C CYS A 30 13.84 7.35 -4.11
N ILE A 31 14.01 7.51 -5.42
CA ILE A 31 13.33 8.54 -6.21
C ILE A 31 12.19 7.88 -6.99
N LEU A 32 10.99 8.41 -6.85
CA LEU A 32 9.78 7.95 -7.54
C LEU A 32 9.50 8.88 -8.72
N MET A 33 9.68 8.38 -9.95
CA MET A 33 9.36 9.12 -11.16
C MET A 33 8.00 8.72 -11.67
N THR A 34 7.18 9.70 -12.03
CA THR A 34 5.78 9.47 -12.41
C THR A 34 5.42 10.24 -13.66
N GLY A 35 4.38 9.77 -14.37
CA GLY A 35 3.77 10.53 -15.46
C GLY A 35 3.00 11.77 -14.97
N HIS A 36 2.66 12.68 -15.89
CA HIS A 36 1.94 13.91 -15.56
C HIS A 36 0.48 13.69 -15.10
N LYS A 37 -0.18 12.63 -15.61
CA LYS A 37 -1.58 12.34 -15.31
C LYS A 37 -1.66 11.23 -14.28
N LEU A 38 -2.03 11.59 -13.05
CA LEU A 38 -2.18 10.67 -11.93
C LEU A 38 -3.65 10.60 -11.49
N SER A 39 -4.15 9.38 -11.30
CA SER A 39 -5.39 9.16 -10.55
C SER A 39 -5.21 9.58 -9.09
N ASP A 40 -6.31 9.87 -8.40
CA ASP A 40 -6.24 10.28 -7.00
C ASP A 40 -5.72 9.16 -6.09
N ASP A 41 -6.04 7.90 -6.38
CA ASP A 41 -5.47 6.74 -5.70
C ASP A 41 -3.95 6.66 -5.91
N SER A 42 -3.47 6.91 -7.14
CA SER A 42 -2.04 6.92 -7.43
C SER A 42 -1.32 8.02 -6.67
N LYS A 43 -1.89 9.23 -6.63
CA LYS A 43 -1.34 10.33 -5.81
C LYS A 43 -1.29 9.95 -4.34
N THR A 44 -2.35 9.33 -3.82
CA THR A 44 -2.42 8.91 -2.41
C THR A 44 -1.35 7.89 -2.08
N ARG A 45 -1.16 6.86 -2.92
CA ARG A 45 -0.10 5.84 -2.76
C ARG A 45 1.29 6.48 -2.75
N LEU A 46 1.59 7.28 -3.77
CA LEU A 46 2.90 7.92 -3.93
C LEU A 46 3.21 8.88 -2.78
N ASN A 47 2.23 9.69 -2.36
CA ASN A 47 2.38 10.56 -1.20
C ASN A 47 2.61 9.77 0.09
N THR A 48 1.95 8.64 0.26
CA THR A 48 2.16 7.76 1.44
C THR A 48 3.59 7.24 1.49
N MET A 49 4.14 6.79 0.34
CA MET A 49 5.54 6.33 0.24
C MET A 49 6.58 7.39 0.61
N VAL A 50 6.26 8.66 0.39
CA VAL A 50 7.15 9.80 0.70
C VAL A 50 6.97 10.27 2.14
N LYS A 51 5.75 10.20 2.69
CA LYS A 51 5.42 10.69 4.03
C LYS A 51 5.97 9.82 5.15
N THR A 52 5.99 8.50 4.98
CA THR A 52 6.30 7.57 6.07
C THR A 52 7.19 6.42 5.63
N ASN A 53 8.01 5.96 6.57
CA ASN A 53 8.78 4.73 6.43
C ASN A 53 8.18 3.55 7.22
N ASP A 54 7.11 3.78 7.99
CA ASP A 54 6.46 2.75 8.79
C ASP A 54 5.65 1.79 7.90
N GLY A 55 6.05 0.51 7.91
CA GLY A 55 5.40 -0.53 7.13
C GLY A 55 3.94 -0.79 7.53
N PHE A 56 3.56 -0.54 8.80
CA PHE A 56 2.19 -0.72 9.27
C PHE A 56 1.26 0.37 8.74
N GLU A 57 1.71 1.63 8.78
CA GLU A 57 0.96 2.76 8.23
C GLU A 57 0.75 2.60 6.72
N ILE A 58 1.81 2.18 6.00
CA ILE A 58 1.75 1.87 4.57
C ILE A 58 0.72 0.76 4.31
N ALA A 59 0.72 -0.31 5.10
CA ALA A 59 -0.23 -1.41 4.96
C ALA A 59 -1.68 -0.97 5.23
N GLU A 60 -1.91 -0.11 6.22
CA GLU A 60 -3.24 0.42 6.53
C GLU A 60 -3.78 1.30 5.38
N VAL A 61 -2.93 2.11 4.76
CA VAL A 61 -3.32 2.89 3.57
C VAL A 61 -3.56 1.99 2.36
N ASP A 62 -2.74 0.96 2.12
CA ASP A 62 -2.96 0.00 1.03
C ASP A 62 -4.32 -0.70 1.20
N LEU A 63 -4.65 -1.12 2.43
CA LEU A 63 -5.94 -1.72 2.77
C LEU A 63 -7.12 -0.77 2.52
N LYS A 64 -7.00 0.50 2.94
CA LYS A 64 -8.03 1.52 2.72
C LYS A 64 -8.26 1.79 1.23
N LEU A 65 -7.19 1.87 0.44
CA LEU A 65 -7.26 2.13 -1.00
C LEU A 65 -7.83 0.94 -1.80
N ARG A 66 -7.53 -0.28 -1.37
CA ARG A 66 -8.12 -1.51 -1.93
C ARG A 66 -9.59 -1.69 -1.58
N GLY A 67 -10.00 -1.14 -0.43
CA GLY A 67 -11.30 -1.42 0.17
C GLY A 67 -11.43 -2.89 0.62
N PRO A 68 -12.56 -3.26 1.23
CA PRO A 68 -12.78 -4.61 1.75
C PRO A 68 -12.87 -5.70 0.66
N GLY A 69 -12.97 -5.31 -0.62
CA GLY A 69 -13.20 -6.23 -1.73
C GLY A 69 -11.96 -6.95 -2.27
N ASP A 70 -10.74 -6.47 -1.98
CA ASP A 70 -9.51 -6.98 -2.63
C ASP A 70 -8.54 -7.67 -1.65
N VAL A 71 -8.87 -7.73 -0.35
CA VAL A 71 -8.13 -8.52 0.67
C VAL A 71 -8.30 -10.02 0.45
N MET A 72 -9.38 -10.42 -0.24
CA MET A 72 -9.69 -11.80 -0.60
C MET A 72 -9.24 -12.15 -2.03
N GLY A 73 -8.05 -11.68 -2.43
CA GLY A 73 -7.45 -11.85 -3.75
C GLY A 73 -7.97 -13.07 -4.53
N THR A 74 -8.82 -12.75 -5.53
CA THR A 74 -9.60 -13.58 -6.47
C THR A 74 -11.11 -13.56 -6.22
N GLN A 75 -11.86 -13.31 -7.30
CA GLN A 75 -13.13 -14.01 -7.54
C GLN A 75 -12.87 -15.53 -7.52
N GLN A 76 -12.54 -16.10 -6.36
CA GLN A 76 -12.62 -17.53 -6.11
C GLN A 76 -13.94 -17.80 -5.42
N SER A 77 -14.63 -18.81 -5.96
CA SER A 77 -15.88 -19.39 -5.53
C SER A 77 -15.83 -19.85 -4.07
N GLY A 78 -15.93 -18.92 -3.12
CA GLY A 78 -15.74 -19.21 -1.70
C GLY A 78 -15.96 -17.98 -0.85
N VAL A 79 -17.03 -17.26 -1.15
CA VAL A 79 -17.47 -16.06 -0.46
C VAL A 79 -17.51 -16.30 1.05
N LEU A 80 -16.56 -15.74 1.80
CA LEU A 80 -16.82 -15.41 3.20
C LEU A 80 -17.56 -14.06 3.19
N ASN A 81 -18.86 -14.14 2.92
CA ASN A 81 -19.77 -13.03 3.17
C ASN A 81 -19.78 -12.84 4.68
N LEU A 82 -18.86 -12.05 5.23
CA LEU A 82 -19.03 -11.51 6.56
C LEU A 82 -20.21 -10.54 6.48
N ARG A 83 -21.41 -11.09 6.65
CA ARG A 83 -22.67 -10.33 6.66
C ARG A 83 -22.75 -9.34 7.82
N ILE A 84 -21.82 -9.40 8.78
CA ILE A 84 -21.92 -8.75 10.09
C ILE A 84 -20.66 -7.93 10.43
N ALA A 85 -19.47 -8.26 9.92
CA ALA A 85 -18.22 -7.63 10.35
C ALA A 85 -17.44 -7.01 9.18
N ASP A 86 -17.09 -5.73 9.33
CA ASP A 86 -16.25 -4.93 8.43
C ASP A 86 -14.88 -4.76 9.10
N ILE A 87 -13.86 -5.48 8.61
CA ILE A 87 -12.52 -5.53 9.21
C ILE A 87 -11.87 -4.14 9.34
N VAL A 88 -12.27 -3.18 8.50
CA VAL A 88 -11.74 -1.81 8.57
C VAL A 88 -12.42 -1.01 9.67
N LYS A 89 -13.71 -1.22 9.92
CA LYS A 89 -14.48 -0.53 10.98
C LYS A 89 -14.38 -1.21 12.33
N ASP A 90 -14.29 -2.53 12.34
CA ASP A 90 -14.35 -3.37 13.53
C ASP A 90 -12.95 -3.70 14.07
N LYS A 91 -11.93 -2.95 13.62
CA LYS A 91 -10.52 -3.10 14.04
C LYS A 91 -10.37 -3.13 15.57
N ASP A 92 -11.19 -2.37 16.29
CA ASP A 92 -11.15 -2.30 17.75
C ASP A 92 -11.82 -3.51 18.44
N VAL A 93 -12.79 -4.15 17.76
CA VAL A 93 -13.50 -5.33 18.27
C VAL A 93 -12.71 -6.62 17.98
N LEU A 94 -11.91 -6.63 16.91
CA LEU A 94 -11.13 -7.78 16.45
C LEU A 94 -9.75 -7.92 17.11
N GLN A 95 -9.40 -7.07 18.09
CA GLN A 95 -8.09 -7.07 18.77
C GLN A 95 -7.99 -8.04 19.97
N HIS A 96 -8.87 -9.04 20.07
CA HIS A 96 -8.83 -10.08 21.12
C HIS A 96 -8.62 -11.47 20.56
#